data_AF-A0A7X2CZT3-F1
#
_entry.id   AF-A0A7X2CZT3-F1
#
_cell.length_a   1.000
_cell.length_b   1.000
_cell.length_c   1.000
_cell.angle_alpha   90.00
_cell.angle_beta   90.00
_cell.angle_gamma   90.00
#
_symmetry.space_group_name_H-M   'P 1'
#
loop_
_entity.id
_entity.type
_entity.pdbx_description
1 polymer ?
#
loop_
_entity_poly.entity_id
_entity_poly.type
_entity_poly.pdbx_seq_one_letter_code
_entity_poly.pdbx_strand_id
1 'polypeptide(L)' 'STINVGSMAHSTGKTMLNNVLSANLDDVATFEKMRDLGVTFDVRKVPSDSKADLFALIKKANVK' A
#
# COMPACT_ATOMS: atom_id res chain seq x y z
N SER A 1 4.64 14.63 -6.16
CA SER A 1 4.37 14.67 -4.70
C SER A 1 4.45 13.26 -4.14
N THR A 2 5.06 13.06 -2.97
CA THR A 2 5.25 11.74 -2.35
C THR A 2 4.29 11.56 -1.18
N ILE A 3 3.57 10.45 -1.13
CA ILE A 3 2.63 10.12 -0.04
C ILE A 3 3.24 9.02 0.83
N ASN A 4 3.29 9.25 2.15
CA ASN A 4 3.64 8.22 3.10
C ASN A 4 2.41 7.33 3.39
N VAL A 5 2.61 6.01 3.32
CA VAL A 5 1.59 5.03 3.68
C VAL A 5 2.10 4.20 4.86
N GLY A 6 1.79 4.66 6.07
CA GLY A 6 2.33 4.09 7.31
C GLY A 6 1.52 2.94 7.91
N SER A 7 0.18 3.00 7.83
CA SER A 7 -0.69 1.94 8.33
C SER A 7 -2.07 1.98 7.66
N MET A 8 -2.58 0.81 7.31
CA MET A 8 -4.00 0.60 6.98
C MET A 8 -4.49 -0.63 7.73
N ALA A 9 -5.42 -0.42 8.67
CA ALA A 9 -5.91 -1.49 9.54
C ALA A 9 -6.61 -2.60 8.74
N HIS A 10 -6.42 -3.83 9.21
CA HIS A 10 -7.13 -4.98 8.66
C HIS A 10 -8.62 -4.89 9.01
N SER A 11 -9.47 -5.10 8.01
CA SER A 11 -10.92 -5.20 8.15
C SER A 11 -11.46 -6.28 7.22
N THR A 12 -12.67 -6.78 7.51
CA THR A 12 -13.36 -7.75 6.65
C THR A 12 -13.38 -7.24 5.21
N GLY A 13 -12.92 -8.08 4.27
CA GLY A 13 -12.83 -7.73 2.85
C GLY A 13 -11.53 -7.06 2.40
N LYS A 14 -10.55 -6.85 3.29
CA LYS A 14 -9.19 -6.39 2.92
C LYS A 14 -8.18 -7.53 3.00
N THR A 15 -7.31 -7.61 1.99
CA THR A 15 -6.19 -8.55 1.97
C THR A 15 -4.98 -7.91 2.66
N MET A 16 -4.34 -8.65 3.57
CA MET A 16 -3.13 -8.20 4.24
C MET A 16 -1.94 -8.16 3.25
N LEU A 17 -1.33 -6.98 3.10
CA LEU A 17 -0.15 -6.75 2.27
C LEU A 17 1.14 -6.97 3.06
N ASN A 18 1.17 -6.49 4.31
CA ASN A 18 2.23 -6.73 5.29
C ASN A 18 1.66 -6.58 6.72
N ASN A 19 2.51 -6.65 7.75
CA ASN A 19 2.09 -6.54 9.16
C ASN A 19 1.33 -5.27 9.54
N VAL A 20 1.37 -4.21 8.71
CA VAL A 20 0.80 -2.89 9.01
C VAL A 20 -0.14 -2.38 7.90
N LEU A 21 -0.27 -3.10 6.79
CA LEU A 21 -1.04 -2.67 5.63
C LEU A 21 -1.96 -3.78 5.15
N SER A 22 -3.23 -3.44 4.98
CA SER A 22 -4.23 -4.26 4.31
C SER A 22 -4.98 -3.42 3.28
N ALA A 23 -5.25 -4.00 2.10
CA ALA A 23 -5.90 -3.32 0.99
C ALA A 23 -6.92 -4.22 0.31
N ASN A 24 -7.98 -3.65 -0.26
CA ASN A 24 -8.90 -4.32 -1.18
C ASN A 24 -8.67 -3.83 -2.63
N LEU A 25 -9.49 -4.32 -3.57
CA LEU A 25 -9.37 -3.93 -4.98
C LEU A 25 -9.58 -2.42 -5.22
N ASP A 26 -10.47 -1.77 -4.48
CA ASP A 26 -10.71 -0.33 -4.61
C ASP A 26 -9.50 0.49 -4.14
N ASP A 27 -8.87 0.07 -3.04
CA ASP A 27 -7.63 0.66 -2.54
C ASP A 27 -6.51 0.50 -3.60
N VAL A 28 -6.36 -0.69 -4.18
CA VAL A 28 -5.38 -0.97 -5.24
C VAL A 28 -5.61 -0.10 -6.47
N ALA A 29 -6.86 -0.02 -6.96
CA ALA A 29 -7.21 0.81 -8.11
C ALA A 29 -6.94 2.31 -7.84
N THR A 30 -7.12 2.75 -6.60
CA THR A 30 -6.79 4.13 -6.19
C THR A 30 -5.28 4.37 -6.23
N PHE A 31 -4.47 3.44 -5.71
CA PHE A 31 -3.00 3.55 -5.77
C PHE A 31 -2.48 3.54 -7.21
N GLU A 32 -3.06 2.73 -8.10
CA GLU A 32 -2.71 2.70 -9.52
C GLU A 32 -3.01 4.03 -10.21
N LYS A 33 -4.22 4.58 -10.04
CA LYS A 33 -4.57 5.90 -10.59
C LYS A 33 -3.62 6.99 -10.10
N MET A 34 -3.30 6.99 -8.80
CA MET A 34 -2.37 7.96 -8.22
C MET A 34 -0.95 7.81 -8.81
N ARG A 35 -0.46 6.58 -8.97
CA ARG A 35 0.82 6.31 -9.65
C ARG A 35 0.83 6.86 -11.07
N ASP A 36 -0.25 6.64 -11.82
CA ASP A 36 -0.37 7.08 -13.21
C ASP A 36 -0.45 8.62 -13.31
N LEU A 37 -0.92 9.30 -12.26
CA LEU A 37 -0.85 10.75 -12.09
C LEU A 37 0.53 11.26 -11.63
N GLY A 38 1.53 10.38 -11.49
CA GLY A 38 2.89 10.74 -11.08
C GLY A 38 3.12 10.84 -9.57
N VAL A 39 2.21 10.29 -8.75
CA VAL A 39 2.40 10.19 -7.30
C VAL A 39 3.32 9.02 -6.97
N THR A 40 4.24 9.24 -6.04
CA THR A 40 5.11 8.21 -5.50
C THR A 40 4.70 7.85 -4.07
N PHE A 41 4.94 6.61 -3.68
CA PHE A 41 4.54 6.09 -2.36
C PHE A 41 5.76 5.75 -1.52
N ASP A 42 5.73 6.15 -0.25
CA ASP A 42 6.72 5.82 0.74
C ASP A 42 6.08 4.92 1.81
N VAL A 43 6.27 3.61 1.69
CA VAL A 43 5.66 2.63 2.59
C VAL A 43 6.61 2.31 3.73
N ARG A 44 6.35 2.87 4.90
CA ARG A 44 7.07 2.57 6.15
C ARG A 44 6.28 3.03 7.37
N LYS A 45 6.35 2.31 8.50
CA LYS A 45 5.61 2.66 9.71
C LYS A 45 6.24 3.83 10.47
N VAL A 46 7.57 3.82 10.62
CA VAL A 46 8.34 4.94 11.18
C VAL A 46 9.47 5.38 10.25
N PRO A 47 10.00 6.62 10.38
CA PRO A 47 11.08 7.10 9.51
C PRO A 47 12.33 6.21 9.49
N SER A 48 12.60 5.53 10.61
CA SER A 48 13.73 4.62 10.81
C SER A 48 13.56 3.26 10.11
N ASP A 49 12.34 2.90 9.69
CA ASP A 49 12.08 1.64 9.01
C ASP A 49 12.58 1.68 7.56
N SER A 50 12.98 0.52 7.05
CA SER A 50 13.27 0.34 5.63
C SER A 50 12.02 0.59 4.80
N LYS A 51 12.18 1.30 3.67
CA LYS A 51 11.08 1.52 2.73
C LYS A 51 10.66 0.21 2.09
N ALA A 52 9.36 -0.03 2.00
CA ALA A 52 8.80 -1.09 1.19
C ALA A 52 8.24 -0.53 -0.13
N ASP A 53 8.19 -1.37 -1.15
CA ASP A 53 7.51 -1.06 -2.42
C ASP A 53 6.04 -1.50 -2.32
N LEU A 54 5.12 -0.54 -2.41
CA LEU A 54 3.69 -0.77 -2.31
C LEU A 54 3.18 -1.78 -3.37
N PHE A 55 3.61 -1.64 -4.62
CA PHE A 55 3.13 -2.46 -5.72
C PHE A 55 3.73 -3.86 -5.69
N ALA A 56 4.96 -4.00 -5.20
CA ALA A 56 5.54 -5.31 -4.92
C ALA A 56 4.74 -6.05 -3.83
N LEU A 57 4.31 -5.34 -2.77
CA LEU A 57 3.46 -5.91 -1.72
C LEU A 57 2.09 -6.33 -2.25
N ILE A 58 1.42 -5.47 -3.03
CA ILE A 58 0.12 -5.77 -3.67
C ILE A 58 0.23 -7.00 -4.57
N LYS A 59 1.24 -7.05 -5.45
CA LYS A 59 1.46 -8.18 -6.36
C LYS A 59 1.71 -9.48 -5.61
N LYS A 60 2.47 -9.43 -4.50
CA LYS A 60 2.76 -10.59 -3.65
C LYS A 60 1.53 -11.08 -2.90
N ALA A 61 0.71 -10.16 -2.39
CA ALA A 61 -0.49 -10.47 -1.61
C ALA A 61 -1.63 -11.04 -2.47
N ASN A 62 -1.57 -10.84 -3.79
CA ASN A 62 -2.57 -11.33 -4.74
C ASN A 62 -3.98 -10.92 -4.31
N VAL A 63 -4.14 -9.61 -4.07
CA VAL A 63 -5.37 -8.98 -3.56
C VAL A 63 -6.57 -9.41 -4.42
N LYS A 64 -7.61 -9.91 -3.76
CA LYS A 64 -8.86 -10.39 -4.37
C LYS A 64 -10.05 -9.57 -3.91
#